data_AF-A0A5C7FAX4-F1
#
_entry.id   AF-A0A5C7FAX4-F1
#
_cell.length_a   1.000
_cell.length_b   1.000
_cell.length_c   1.000
_cell.angle_alpha   90.00
_cell.angle_beta   90.00
_cell.angle_gamma   90.00
#
_symmetry.space_group_name_H-M   'P 1'
#
loop_
_entity.id
_entity.type
_entity.pdbx_description
1 polymer ?
#
loop_
_entity_poly.entity_id
_entity_poly.type
_entity_poly.pdbx_seq_one_letter_code
_entity_poly.pdbx_strand_id
1 'polypeptide(L)'
;MTTERHIELGRQTALISFLLGTVIFGLYFLTSSFELLFVGYGFIALTGLINIGILISILLKAYKDKENRKKLLTTCGLMLMNIPVMVVYCWVAIILLDTMRITFTNSTQTTLTNINIIGCGGGQIDKLEIGESETVWVKITGDCSIDLKYLSNGQQKEEGVAGYVTSSMGQKIKHNIGGQNEELF
;
A
#
# COMPACT_ATOMS: atom_id res chain seq x y z
N MET A 1 -27.90 -18.59 -22.63
CA MET A 1 -28.07 -17.93 -21.32
C MET A 1 -29.05 -16.77 -21.48
N THR A 2 -30.00 -16.60 -20.55
CA THR A 2 -31.01 -15.52 -20.59
C THR A 2 -30.37 -14.15 -20.31
N THR A 3 -31.05 -13.07 -20.65
CA THR A 3 -30.60 -11.68 -20.38
C THR A 3 -30.38 -11.46 -18.88
N GLU A 4 -31.33 -11.87 -18.05
CA GLU A 4 -31.23 -11.80 -16.58
C GLU A 4 -29.99 -12.50 -16.05
N ARG A 5 -29.66 -13.69 -16.58
CA ARG A 5 -28.49 -14.45 -16.12
C ARG A 5 -27.15 -13.81 -16.50
N HIS A 6 -27.08 -13.08 -17.62
CA HIS A 6 -25.89 -12.27 -17.96
C HIS A 6 -25.74 -11.08 -17.01
N ILE A 7 -26.86 -10.42 -16.68
CA ILE A 7 -26.88 -9.28 -15.75
C ILE A 7 -26.42 -9.73 -14.36
N GLU A 8 -26.99 -10.84 -13.85
CA GLU A 8 -26.65 -11.37 -12.54
C GLU A 8 -25.18 -11.80 -12.47
N LEU A 9 -24.70 -12.52 -13.48
CA LEU A 9 -23.30 -12.93 -13.56
C LEU A 9 -22.36 -11.71 -13.53
N GLY A 10 -22.63 -10.68 -14.35
CA GLY A 10 -21.81 -9.46 -14.37
C GLY A 10 -21.78 -8.72 -13.03
N ARG A 11 -22.94 -8.60 -12.36
CA ARG A 11 -23.05 -7.95 -11.04
C ARG A 11 -22.31 -8.74 -9.96
N GLN A 12 -22.50 -10.05 -9.90
CA GLN A 12 -21.83 -10.90 -8.93
C GLN A 12 -20.32 -10.90 -9.14
N THR A 13 -19.85 -11.03 -10.38
CA THR A 13 -18.42 -10.95 -10.68
C THR A 13 -17.84 -9.60 -10.29
N ALA A 14 -18.52 -8.49 -10.59
CA ALA A 14 -18.08 -7.15 -10.20
C ALA A 14 -17.92 -7.04 -8.68
N LEU A 15 -18.96 -7.45 -7.93
CA LEU A 15 -18.97 -7.36 -6.48
C LEU A 15 -17.90 -8.25 -5.83
N ILE A 16 -17.80 -9.51 -6.23
CA ILE A 16 -16.82 -10.45 -5.68
C ILE A 16 -15.41 -9.97 -5.97
N SER A 17 -15.13 -9.53 -7.21
CA SER A 17 -13.81 -9.01 -7.59
C SER A 17 -13.44 -7.77 -6.77
N PHE A 18 -14.40 -6.86 -6.56
CA PHE A 18 -14.22 -5.67 -5.74
C PHE A 18 -13.91 -6.02 -4.28
N LEU A 19 -14.72 -6.88 -3.66
CA LEU A 19 -14.56 -7.27 -2.25
C LEU A 19 -13.22 -7.97 -2.01
N LEU A 20 -12.88 -8.95 -2.84
CA LEU A 20 -11.61 -9.67 -2.71
C LEU A 20 -10.41 -8.74 -2.94
N GLY A 21 -10.47 -7.87 -3.97
CA GLY A 21 -9.43 -6.87 -4.21
C GLY A 21 -9.26 -5.91 -3.03
N THR A 22 -10.38 -5.46 -2.45
CA THR A 22 -10.38 -4.58 -1.26
C THR A 22 -9.74 -5.27 -0.06
N VAL A 23 -10.05 -6.55 0.17
CA VAL A 23 -9.46 -7.33 1.26
C VAL A 23 -7.95 -7.50 1.07
N ILE A 24 -7.51 -7.90 -0.13
CA ILE A 24 -6.07 -8.07 -0.42
C ILE A 24 -5.33 -6.74 -0.22
N PHE A 25 -5.86 -5.65 -0.76
CA PHE A 25 -5.27 -4.31 -0.60
C PHE A 25 -5.26 -3.87 0.86
N GLY A 26 -6.35 -4.05 1.60
CA GLY A 26 -6.45 -3.70 3.01
C GLY A 26 -5.46 -4.47 3.88
N LEU A 27 -5.31 -5.77 3.64
CA LEU A 27 -4.31 -6.60 4.33
C LEU A 27 -2.89 -6.11 4.01
N TYR A 28 -2.60 -5.77 2.76
CA TYR A 28 -1.30 -5.22 2.38
C TYR A 28 -1.04 -3.87 3.05
N PHE A 29 -2.02 -2.96 3.08
CA PHE A 29 -1.91 -1.66 3.75
C PHE A 29 -1.55 -1.80 5.24
N LEU A 30 -2.16 -2.78 5.92
CA LEU A 30 -1.94 -3.03 7.35
C LEU A 30 -0.61 -3.73 7.63
N THR A 31 -0.26 -4.77 6.89
CA THR A 31 0.91 -5.61 7.18
C THR A 31 2.17 -5.20 6.44
N SER A 32 2.03 -4.56 5.27
CA SER A 32 3.13 -4.26 4.33
C SER A 32 3.91 -5.50 3.89
N SER A 33 3.27 -6.68 3.90
CA SER A 33 3.88 -7.93 3.47
C SER A 33 4.08 -7.97 1.95
N PHE A 34 5.31 -8.28 1.53
CA PHE A 34 5.65 -8.51 0.12
C PHE A 34 4.88 -9.69 -0.50
N GLU A 35 4.52 -10.70 0.28
CA GLU A 35 3.71 -11.83 -0.20
C GLU A 35 2.33 -11.37 -0.67
N LEU A 36 1.71 -10.41 0.04
CA LEU A 36 0.41 -9.87 -0.32
C LEU A 36 0.47 -9.00 -1.59
N LEU A 37 1.58 -8.32 -1.86
CA LEU A 37 1.80 -7.64 -3.14
C LEU A 37 1.82 -8.64 -4.29
N PHE A 38 2.56 -9.75 -4.14
CA PHE A 38 2.64 -10.78 -5.16
C PHE A 38 1.25 -11.42 -5.42
N VAL A 39 0.52 -11.76 -4.36
CA VAL A 39 -0.87 -12.24 -4.45
C VAL A 39 -1.75 -11.20 -5.13
N GLY A 40 -1.60 -9.91 -4.81
CA GLY A 40 -2.34 -8.81 -5.44
C GLY A 40 -2.11 -8.71 -6.94
N TYR A 41 -0.86 -8.80 -7.41
CA TYR A 41 -0.55 -8.78 -8.84
C TYR A 41 -1.15 -9.97 -9.58
N GLY A 42 -1.03 -11.17 -9.02
CA GLY A 42 -1.66 -12.37 -9.58
C GLY A 42 -3.19 -12.25 -9.64
N PHE A 43 -3.79 -11.71 -8.58
CA PHE A 43 -5.23 -11.47 -8.50
C PHE A 43 -5.72 -10.48 -9.56
N ILE A 44 -5.01 -9.36 -9.75
CA ILE A 44 -5.34 -8.36 -10.78
C ILE A 44 -5.33 -8.99 -12.17
N ALA A 45 -4.29 -9.77 -12.50
CA ALA A 45 -4.19 -10.43 -13.80
C ALA A 45 -5.34 -11.44 -14.03
N LEU A 46 -5.58 -12.33 -13.06
CA LEU A 46 -6.61 -13.36 -13.17
C LEU A 46 -8.02 -12.76 -13.24
N THR A 47 -8.35 -11.84 -12.33
CA THR A 47 -9.67 -11.21 -12.31
C THR A 47 -9.88 -10.29 -13.50
N GLY A 48 -8.84 -9.63 -13.99
CA GLY A 48 -8.89 -8.87 -15.24
C GLY A 48 -9.33 -9.72 -16.42
N LEU A 49 -8.72 -10.89 -16.61
CA LEU A 49 -9.10 -11.83 -17.67
C LEU A 49 -10.55 -12.32 -17.55
N ILE A 50 -10.98 -12.69 -16.34
CA ILE A 50 -12.36 -13.14 -16.08
C ILE A 50 -13.36 -12.00 -16.35
N ASN A 51 -13.09 -10.79 -15.86
CA ASN A 51 -13.96 -9.64 -16.05
C ASN A 51 -14.06 -9.25 -17.54
N ILE A 52 -12.96 -9.29 -18.29
CA ILE A 52 -12.96 -9.03 -19.74
C ILE A 52 -13.83 -10.07 -20.48
N GLY A 53 -13.67 -11.37 -20.18
CA GLY A 53 -14.46 -12.42 -20.82
C GLY A 53 -15.96 -12.25 -20.59
N ILE A 54 -16.37 -11.94 -19.36
CA ILE A 54 -17.77 -11.70 -19.01
C ILE A 54 -18.28 -10.40 -19.65
N LEU A 55 -17.48 -9.33 -19.63
CA LEU A 55 -17.82 -8.05 -20.24
C LEU A 55 -18.09 -8.19 -21.74
N ILE A 56 -17.23 -8.90 -22.47
CA ILE A 56 -17.41 -9.19 -23.90
C ILE A 56 -18.72 -9.95 -24.14
N SER A 57 -19.00 -10.97 -23.31
CA SER A 57 -20.24 -11.74 -23.39
C SER A 57 -21.49 -10.86 -23.22
N ILE A 58 -21.50 -9.97 -22.22
CA ILE A 58 -22.61 -9.04 -21.98
C ILE A 58 -22.74 -8.02 -23.12
N LEU A 59 -21.64 -7.50 -23.65
CA LEU A 59 -21.65 -6.56 -24.78
C LEU A 59 -22.22 -7.20 -26.06
N LEU A 60 -21.82 -8.43 -26.37
CA LEU A 60 -22.38 -9.19 -27.50
C LEU A 60 -23.88 -9.42 -27.32
N LYS A 61 -24.33 -9.69 -26.10
CA LYS A 61 -25.75 -9.83 -25.78
C LYS A 61 -26.49 -8.49 -25.91
N ALA A 62 -25.90 -7.39 -25.45
CA ALA A 62 -26.46 -6.04 -25.54
C ALA A 62 -26.61 -5.55 -26.99
N TYR A 63 -25.72 -5.99 -27.88
CA TYR A 63 -25.81 -5.72 -29.31
C TYR A 63 -27.01 -6.43 -29.96
N LYS A 64 -27.29 -7.68 -29.57
CA LYS A 64 -28.39 -8.50 -30.12
C LYS A 64 -29.75 -8.17 -29.50
N ASP A 65 -29.80 -7.86 -28.21
CA ASP A 65 -31.02 -7.64 -27.44
C ASP A 65 -31.27 -6.13 -27.24
N LYS A 66 -31.88 -5.49 -28.25
CA LYS A 66 -32.13 -4.04 -28.25
C LYS A 66 -33.11 -3.61 -27.16
N GLU A 67 -34.05 -4.48 -26.78
CA GLU A 67 -35.06 -4.20 -25.75
C GLU A 67 -34.41 -4.05 -24.37
N ASN A 68 -33.47 -4.95 -24.03
CA ASN A 68 -32.79 -4.93 -22.73
C ASN A 68 -31.42 -4.24 -22.76
N ARG A 69 -31.03 -3.64 -23.89
CA ARG A 69 -29.69 -3.07 -24.12
C ARG A 69 -29.26 -2.10 -23.02
N LYS A 70 -30.16 -1.23 -22.55
CA LYS A 70 -29.84 -0.25 -21.50
C LYS A 70 -29.40 -0.96 -20.20
N LYS A 71 -30.16 -1.96 -19.74
CA LYS A 71 -29.83 -2.73 -18.53
C LYS A 71 -28.49 -3.46 -18.67
N LEU A 72 -28.24 -4.08 -19.82
CA LEU A 72 -26.99 -4.79 -20.09
C LEU A 72 -25.78 -3.83 -20.11
N LEU A 73 -25.90 -2.67 -20.74
CA LEU A 73 -24.85 -1.65 -20.75
C LEU A 73 -24.61 -1.04 -19.36
N THR A 74 -25.66 -0.85 -18.55
CA THR A 74 -25.50 -0.44 -17.15
C THR A 74 -24.70 -1.47 -16.35
N THR A 75 -24.93 -2.76 -16.57
CA THR A 75 -24.12 -3.83 -15.94
C THR A 75 -22.66 -3.78 -16.41
N CYS A 76 -22.41 -3.57 -17.71
CA CYS A 76 -21.05 -3.34 -18.20
C CYS A 76 -20.38 -2.16 -17.50
N GLY A 77 -21.08 -1.04 -17.35
CA GLY A 77 -20.59 0.13 -16.63
C GLY A 77 -20.24 -0.17 -15.17
N LEU A 78 -21.10 -0.91 -14.47
CA LEU A 78 -20.85 -1.36 -13.10
C LEU A 78 -19.58 -2.21 -13.00
N MET A 79 -19.38 -3.16 -13.92
CA MET A 79 -18.16 -3.97 -13.96
C MET A 79 -16.91 -3.12 -14.20
N LEU A 80 -17.01 -2.13 -15.11
CA LEU A 80 -15.89 -1.24 -15.44
C LEU A 80 -15.50 -0.31 -14.27
N MET A 81 -16.39 -0.04 -13.32
CA MET A 81 -16.06 0.74 -12.11
C MET A 81 -14.96 0.08 -11.25
N ASN A 82 -14.73 -1.22 -11.39
CA ASN A 82 -13.61 -1.89 -10.72
C ASN A 82 -12.25 -1.42 -11.24
N ILE A 83 -12.16 -0.91 -12.49
CA ILE A 83 -10.89 -0.44 -13.06
C ILE A 83 -10.42 0.86 -12.36
N PRO A 84 -11.23 1.93 -12.23
CA PRO A 84 -10.85 3.10 -11.44
C PRO A 84 -10.46 2.76 -10.00
N VAL A 85 -11.22 1.87 -9.34
CA VAL A 85 -10.89 1.43 -7.96
C VAL A 85 -9.53 0.75 -7.91
N MET A 86 -9.27 -0.19 -8.82
CA MET A 86 -7.98 -0.87 -8.93
C MET A 86 -6.84 0.14 -9.16
N VAL A 87 -7.03 1.14 -10.02
CA VAL A 87 -6.03 2.19 -10.27
C VAL A 87 -5.71 2.96 -8.98
N VAL A 88 -6.72 3.30 -8.18
CA VAL A 88 -6.51 3.95 -6.87
C VAL A 88 -5.72 3.04 -5.93
N TYR A 89 -6.04 1.74 -5.87
CA TYR A 89 -5.28 0.79 -5.03
C TYR A 89 -3.83 0.67 -5.46
N CYS A 90 -3.56 0.53 -6.76
CA CYS A 90 -2.20 0.49 -7.29
C CYS A 90 -1.44 1.78 -7.00
N TRP A 91 -2.10 2.94 -7.17
CA TRP A 91 -1.47 4.23 -6.89
C TRP A 91 -1.07 4.37 -5.42
N VAL A 92 -1.97 4.01 -4.49
CA VAL A 92 -1.64 4.02 -3.06
C VAL A 92 -0.54 3.00 -2.75
N ALA A 93 -0.57 1.80 -3.34
CA ALA A 93 0.46 0.80 -3.14
C ALA A 93 1.85 1.30 -3.59
N ILE A 94 1.95 2.03 -4.71
CA ILE A 94 3.19 2.67 -5.16
C ILE A 94 3.69 3.68 -4.12
N ILE A 95 2.81 4.53 -3.57
CA ILE A 95 3.19 5.47 -2.51
C ILE A 95 3.76 4.73 -1.29
N LEU A 96 3.15 3.61 -0.90
CA LEU A 96 3.63 2.78 0.22
C LEU A 96 4.98 2.12 -0.08
N LEU A 97 5.17 1.66 -1.31
CA LEU A 97 6.41 1.07 -1.79
C LEU A 97 7.56 2.09 -1.87
N ASP A 98 7.26 3.36 -2.06
CA ASP A 98 8.27 4.44 -2.10
C ASP A 98 8.38 5.20 -0.79
N THR A 99 7.83 4.68 0.32
CA THR A 99 7.88 5.32 1.64
C THR A 99 8.22 4.34 2.75
N MET A 100 9.33 4.57 3.45
CA MET A 100 9.65 3.91 4.70
C MET A 100 8.79 4.48 5.83
N ARG A 101 8.10 3.61 6.56
CA ARG A 101 7.28 3.98 7.72
C ARG A 101 7.98 3.48 8.97
N ILE A 102 8.77 4.35 9.57
CA ILE A 102 9.69 4.01 10.66
C ILE A 102 9.07 4.46 11.97
N THR A 103 8.83 3.53 12.88
CA THR A 103 8.41 3.85 14.24
C THR A 103 9.64 3.92 15.12
N PHE A 104 10.02 5.13 15.50
CA PHE A 104 11.12 5.40 16.40
C PHE A 104 10.62 5.33 17.84
N THR A 105 11.28 4.52 18.68
CA THR A 105 11.00 4.41 20.11
C THR A 105 12.20 4.88 20.89
N ASN A 106 12.03 5.82 21.83
CA ASN A 106 13.14 6.21 22.70
C ASN A 106 13.36 5.13 23.78
N SER A 107 14.38 4.29 23.58
CA SER A 107 14.79 3.25 24.53
C SER A 107 15.93 3.70 25.46
N THR A 108 16.31 4.98 25.42
CA THR A 108 17.33 5.54 26.30
C THR A 108 16.76 5.91 27.67
N GLN A 109 17.64 6.19 28.63
CA GLN A 109 17.25 6.67 29.96
C GLN A 109 17.10 8.20 30.03
N THR A 110 16.98 8.86 28.87
CA THR A 110 17.00 10.32 28.75
C THR A 110 15.95 10.79 27.75
N THR A 111 15.43 11.99 27.94
CA THR A 111 14.63 12.64 26.89
C THR A 111 15.52 12.97 25.71
N LEU A 112 15.07 12.62 24.51
CA LEU A 112 15.74 12.94 23.27
C LEU A 112 15.12 14.21 22.68
N THR A 113 15.95 15.05 22.07
CA THR A 113 15.53 16.30 21.42
C THR A 113 16.27 16.51 20.10
N ASN A 114 15.70 17.33 19.21
CA ASN A 114 16.26 17.63 17.89
C ASN A 114 16.63 16.36 17.12
N ILE A 115 15.69 15.42 17.04
CA ILE A 115 15.89 14.14 16.37
C ILE A 115 15.70 14.37 14.87
N ASN A 116 16.79 14.38 14.13
CA ASN A 116 16.82 14.58 12.69
C ASN A 116 17.04 13.24 11.99
N ILE A 117 16.12 12.89 11.10
CA ILE A 117 16.27 11.77 10.17
C ILE A 117 17.03 12.29 8.95
N ILE A 118 18.16 11.66 8.67
CA ILE A 118 19.08 12.05 7.60
C ILE A 118 19.09 10.98 6.54
N GLY A 119 19.15 11.42 5.27
CA GLY A 119 19.08 10.54 4.12
C GLY A 119 17.66 10.35 3.62
N CYS A 120 17.55 9.95 2.35
CA CYS A 120 16.31 9.87 1.60
C CYS A 120 15.48 11.17 1.72
N GLY A 121 14.18 11.09 1.98
CA GLY A 121 13.28 12.23 2.19
C GLY A 121 13.45 12.95 3.53
N GLY A 122 14.31 12.44 4.43
CA GLY A 122 14.55 13.01 5.76
C GLY A 122 13.33 13.05 6.67
N GLY A 123 13.39 13.89 7.69
CA GLY A 123 12.34 14.12 8.66
C GLY A 123 12.88 14.70 9.96
N GLN A 124 12.00 15.18 10.82
CA GLN A 124 12.36 15.71 12.14
C GLN A 124 11.31 15.32 13.17
N ILE A 125 11.78 14.96 14.36
CA ILE A 125 10.98 14.81 15.57
C ILE A 125 11.57 15.77 16.61
N ASP A 126 10.73 16.62 17.20
CA ASP A 126 11.20 17.66 18.10
C ASP A 126 11.71 17.08 19.44
N LYS A 127 10.97 16.11 19.99
CA LYS A 127 11.22 15.52 21.30
C LYS A 127 10.61 14.12 21.37
N LEU A 128 11.31 13.20 22.05
CA LEU A 128 10.75 11.93 22.51
C LEU A 128 11.06 11.70 23.98
N GLU A 129 10.05 11.47 24.80
CA GLU A 129 10.17 11.05 26.20
C GLU A 129 10.57 9.57 26.32
N ILE A 130 10.95 9.14 27.52
CA ILE A 130 11.43 7.77 27.76
C ILE A 130 10.29 6.79 27.46
N GLY A 131 10.52 5.86 26.55
CA GLY A 131 9.53 4.88 26.10
C GLY A 131 8.49 5.41 25.12
N GLU A 132 8.51 6.70 24.77
CA GLU A 132 7.63 7.28 23.76
C GLU A 132 8.00 6.78 22.37
N SER A 133 7.00 6.69 21.48
CA SER A 133 7.18 6.28 20.10
C SER A 133 6.49 7.22 19.13
N GLU A 134 7.15 7.48 17.99
CA GLU A 134 6.58 8.26 16.90
C GLU A 134 6.88 7.60 15.55
N THR A 135 5.88 7.60 14.65
CA THR A 135 6.04 7.05 13.30
C THR A 135 6.29 8.16 12.28
N VAL A 136 7.45 8.11 11.63
CA VAL A 136 7.83 9.04 10.56
C VAL A 136 7.78 8.35 9.21
N TRP A 137 7.31 9.09 8.21
CA TRP A 137 7.17 8.63 6.83
C TRP A 137 8.30 9.21 6.00
N VAL A 138 9.32 8.40 5.73
CA VAL A 138 10.53 8.81 5.00
C VAL A 138 10.38 8.37 3.55
N LYS A 139 10.19 9.33 2.66
CA LYS A 139 10.10 9.07 1.22
C LYS A 139 11.44 8.54 0.69
N ILE A 140 11.41 7.50 -0.13
CA ILE A 140 12.57 6.98 -0.84
C ILE A 140 12.67 7.72 -2.18
N THR A 141 13.72 8.50 -2.36
CA THR A 141 13.91 9.33 -3.57
C THR A 141 14.91 8.73 -4.57
N GLY A 142 15.49 7.58 -4.25
CA GLY A 142 16.57 6.91 -4.97
C GLY A 142 17.32 5.99 -4.01
N ASP A 143 18.56 5.66 -4.35
CA ASP A 143 19.44 4.88 -3.48
C ASP A 143 19.98 5.77 -2.34
N CYS A 144 19.73 5.40 -1.09
CA CYS A 144 20.12 6.16 0.08
C CYS A 144 20.27 5.26 1.32
N SER A 145 20.97 5.76 2.34
CA SER A 145 20.88 5.26 3.72
C SER A 145 19.87 6.10 4.51
N ILE A 146 19.43 5.58 5.65
CA ILE A 146 18.66 6.33 6.65
C ILE A 146 19.45 6.30 7.95
N ASP A 147 19.82 7.48 8.43
CA ASP A 147 20.58 7.70 9.64
C ASP A 147 19.82 8.64 10.58
N LEU A 148 20.13 8.59 11.86
CA LEU A 148 19.47 9.39 12.88
C LEU A 148 20.51 10.22 13.64
N LYS A 149 20.31 11.54 13.73
CA LYS A 149 21.06 12.43 14.63
C LYS A 149 20.15 12.99 15.70
N TYR A 150 20.56 12.96 16.96
CA TYR A 150 19.74 13.44 18.06
C TYR A 150 20.59 13.95 19.22
N LEU A 151 19.97 14.73 20.12
CA LEU A 151 20.56 15.17 21.38
C LEU A 151 20.04 14.32 22.53
N SER A 152 20.96 13.70 23.28
CA SER A 152 20.69 12.97 24.53
C SER A 152 21.48 13.67 25.64
N ASN A 153 20.78 14.24 26.64
CA ASN A 153 21.39 15.09 27.69
C ASN A 153 22.29 16.21 27.14
N GLY A 154 21.90 16.82 26.02
CA GLY A 154 22.67 17.88 25.36
C GLY A 154 23.90 17.40 24.58
N GLN A 155 24.22 16.10 24.59
CA GLN A 155 25.26 15.51 23.75
C GLN A 155 24.67 15.00 22.45
N GLN A 156 25.30 15.36 21.34
CA GLN A 156 24.92 14.88 20.02
C GLN A 156 25.36 13.43 19.83
N LYS A 157 24.43 12.60 19.35
CA LYS A 157 24.64 11.21 19.00
C LYS A 157 24.14 10.95 17.58
N GLU A 158 24.67 9.90 16.99
CA GLU A 158 24.32 9.43 15.65
C GLU A 158 24.24 7.91 15.65
N GLU A 159 23.26 7.35 14.95
CA GLU A 159 23.10 5.92 14.76
C GLU A 159 22.45 5.62 13.40
N GLY A 160 22.82 4.49 12.79
CA GLY A 160 22.23 4.03 11.54
C GLY A 160 20.87 3.37 11.78
N VAL A 161 19.92 3.64 10.88
CA VAL A 161 18.56 3.05 10.91
C VAL A 161 18.40 2.03 9.79
N ALA A 162 18.86 2.35 8.58
CA ALA A 162 18.88 1.44 7.44
C ALA A 162 20.10 1.73 6.56
N GLY A 163 20.94 0.71 6.32
CA GLY A 163 22.20 0.88 5.59
C GLY A 163 22.02 1.14 4.09
N TYR A 164 20.99 0.55 3.49
CA TYR A 164 20.65 0.75 2.08
C TYR A 164 19.15 0.61 1.85
N VAL A 165 18.58 1.61 1.19
CA VAL A 165 17.19 1.65 0.76
C VAL A 165 17.16 2.13 -0.69
N THR A 166 16.40 1.43 -1.54
CA THR A 166 16.12 1.85 -2.92
C THR A 166 14.61 1.93 -3.16
N SER A 167 14.23 2.51 -4.30
CA SER A 167 12.83 2.67 -4.69
C SER A 167 12.10 1.32 -4.64
N SER A 168 10.83 1.32 -4.26
CA SER A 168 10.05 0.10 -4.01
C SER A 168 10.47 -0.79 -2.82
N MET A 169 11.41 -0.38 -1.97
CA MET A 169 11.72 -1.08 -0.70
C MET A 169 10.91 -0.59 0.51
N GLY A 170 9.93 0.28 0.31
CA GLY A 170 9.11 0.87 1.36
C GLY A 170 8.38 -0.18 2.21
N GLN A 171 8.62 -0.12 3.52
CA GLN A 171 8.07 -1.06 4.49
C GLN A 171 7.84 -0.39 5.85
N LYS A 172 7.19 -1.12 6.76
CA LYS A 172 7.03 -0.71 8.16
C LYS A 172 8.15 -1.32 8.97
N ILE A 173 8.92 -0.50 9.68
CA ILE A 173 9.96 -0.96 10.59
C ILE A 173 9.83 -0.27 11.94
N LYS A 174 10.38 -0.90 12.97
CA LYS A 174 10.51 -0.34 14.32
C LYS A 174 11.99 -0.15 14.60
N HIS A 175 12.34 0.99 15.18
CA HIS A 175 13.70 1.34 15.54
C HIS A 175 13.76 1.88 16.97
N ASN A 176 14.40 1.14 17.85
CA ASN A 176 14.66 1.48 19.24
C ASN A 176 15.93 2.33 19.33
N ILE A 177 15.77 3.63 19.61
CA ILE A 177 16.87 4.58 19.67
C ILE A 177 17.75 4.28 20.88
N GLY A 178 19.06 4.11 20.65
CA GLY A 178 20.03 3.71 21.67
C GLY A 178 19.80 2.33 22.28
N GLY A 179 18.96 1.49 21.67
CA GLY A 179 18.64 0.13 22.10
C GLY A 179 19.12 -0.95 21.12
N GLN A 180 18.77 -2.20 21.40
CA GLN A 180 18.94 -3.29 20.42
C GLN A 180 17.83 -3.24 19.38
N ASN A 181 18.23 -3.42 18.12
CA ASN A 181 17.36 -3.47 16.96
C ASN A 181 17.56 -4.79 16.23
N GLU A 182 16.52 -5.26 15.56
CA GLU A 182 16.71 -6.30 14.55
C GLU A 182 17.54 -5.69 13.41
N GLU A 183 18.62 -6.37 13.01
CA GLU A 183 19.43 -5.92 11.88
C GLU A 183 18.57 -5.92 10.61
N LEU A 184 18.34 -4.72 10.07
CA LEU A 184 17.66 -4.51 8.80
C LEU A 184 18.70 -4.24 7.73
N PHE A 185 19.19 -5.34 7.13
CA PHE A 185 20.10 -5.43 5.97
C PHE A 185 21.49 -4.78 6.13
#